data_AF-A0A4Z2BIC3-F1
#
_entry.id   AF-A0A4Z2BIC3-F1
#
_cell.length_a   1.000
_cell.length_b   1.000
_cell.length_c   1.000
_cell.angle_alpha   90.00
_cell.angle_beta   90.00
_cell.angle_gamma   90.00
#
_symmetry.space_group_name_H-M   'P 1'
#
loop_
_entity.id
_entity.type
_entity.pdbx_description
1 polymer ?
#
loop_
_entity_poly.entity_id
_entity_poly.type
_entity_poly.pdbx_seq_one_letter_code
_entity_poly.pdbx_strand_id
1 'polypeptide(L)'
;MASSTTGDGVTQAQTAKKLKKTTNEVNESELLTVPDGWKEPSFTREDNLHGLLEESSFATLFPKYREAYLKECWPLVEKALADVHIKATMDLIEGSMTVRTTRKTFDPYAIIRARDLIKLLARSVPFEQAVRILQDDIACDIIKIGTLVRNKERFVKRRQRLIGPKGSTLKALELLTNCYVMVQGNTVSALGSFSGLKEVRKVVMDTMKNIHPIYNIKTLMIKRELAKDPELRTQNWERFLPKFRRKNLAKRREPKKKAVKKEYTPFPPSQPESKVDQELATGEFFLRESVKKRKKMEAIKVKQAEVLSKKKEERNKHFIPPKEKPLMKKSTEGPTESKLDIEAIKMKVKRAKTKKLGALPGERCSSQQQQQQQQQEQKEKQRLSTACLLLQKETGMVRGRTLEGSRRMKMIRHFVGKISASVFRLFSPRNQSPPCLLHVFFPLYPMLCSVIYVFFPS
;
A
#
# COMPACT_ATOMS: atom_id res chain seq x y z
N MET A 1 48.47 -26.10 44.77
CA MET A 1 48.27 -25.01 45.74
C MET A 1 48.13 -23.72 44.91
N ALA A 2 46.95 -23.36 44.37
CA ALA A 2 45.90 -22.53 44.99
C ALA A 2 46.49 -21.26 45.65
N SER A 3 46.21 -20.01 45.24
CA SER A 3 44.91 -19.28 45.15
C SER A 3 45.03 -18.10 44.15
N SER A 4 44.07 -17.78 43.25
CA SER A 4 42.77 -17.06 43.38
C SER A 4 42.94 -15.60 43.87
N THR A 5 42.43 -14.50 43.28
CA THR A 5 41.21 -14.21 42.49
C THR A 5 41.30 -12.82 41.81
N THR A 6 40.54 -12.66 40.72
CA THR A 6 39.93 -11.44 40.11
C THR A 6 39.43 -10.40 41.13
N GLY A 7 39.26 -9.10 40.88
CA GLY A 7 39.21 -8.28 39.67
C GLY A 7 38.25 -7.10 39.97
N ASP A 8 38.73 -5.85 39.90
CA ASP A 8 37.92 -4.65 40.17
C ASP A 8 37.78 -3.78 38.92
N GLY A 9 36.52 -3.49 38.58
CA GLY A 9 36.12 -2.71 37.42
C GLY A 9 36.20 -1.21 37.66
N VAL A 10 36.79 -0.50 36.69
CA VAL A 10 36.73 0.96 36.60
C VAL A 10 35.69 1.35 35.56
N THR A 11 34.58 1.90 36.06
CA THR A 11 33.47 2.47 35.31
C THR A 11 33.91 3.79 34.66
N GLN A 12 34.21 3.80 33.37
CA GLN A 12 34.33 5.05 32.61
C GLN A 12 32.98 5.43 32.00
N ALA A 13 32.41 6.51 32.53
CA ALA A 13 31.24 7.19 32.00
C ALA A 13 31.53 7.76 30.61
N GLN A 14 31.02 7.12 29.56
CA GLN A 14 31.01 7.68 28.22
C GLN A 14 29.93 8.76 28.11
N THR A 15 30.34 10.02 28.24
CA THR A 15 29.53 11.17 27.81
C THR A 15 29.24 11.06 26.31
N ALA A 16 27.96 10.96 25.96
CA ALA A 16 27.46 10.93 24.60
C ALA A 16 27.80 12.23 23.85
N LYS A 17 28.90 12.21 23.07
CA LYS A 17 29.18 13.25 22.06
C LYS A 17 28.13 13.13 20.95
N LYS A 18 27.15 14.03 20.98
CA LYS A 18 26.27 14.36 19.85
C LYS A 18 27.15 14.71 18.65
N LEU A 19 27.24 13.80 17.68
CA LEU A 19 27.76 14.10 16.34
C LEU A 19 26.88 15.19 15.73
N LYS A 20 27.34 16.44 15.80
CA LYS A 20 26.84 17.54 14.97
C LYS A 20 27.14 17.15 13.53
N LYS A 21 26.09 16.78 12.80
CA LYS A 21 26.11 16.61 11.36
C LYS A 21 26.37 18.00 10.76
N THR A 22 27.63 18.32 10.52
CA THR A 22 28.02 19.45 9.69
C THR A 22 27.61 19.11 8.26
N THR A 23 26.44 19.60 7.86
CA THR A 23 26.14 19.83 6.45
C THR A 23 27.14 20.89 5.99
N ASN A 24 28.21 20.47 5.33
CA ASN A 24 28.92 21.36 4.42
C ASN A 24 27.96 21.64 3.27
N GLU A 25 27.16 22.70 3.40
CA GLU A 25 26.53 23.35 2.26
C GLU A 25 27.68 23.95 1.45
N VAL A 26 28.17 23.20 0.46
CA VAL A 26 29.10 23.76 -0.52
C VAL A 26 28.30 24.79 -1.30
N ASN A 27 28.62 26.07 -1.13
CA ASN A 27 28.01 27.15 -1.88
C ASN A 27 28.34 26.95 -3.36
N GLU A 28 27.31 26.69 -4.17
CA GLU A 28 27.41 26.41 -5.62
C GLU A 28 28.14 27.53 -6.40
N SER A 29 28.21 28.73 -5.81
CA SER A 29 28.91 29.92 -6.34
C SER A 29 30.43 29.88 -6.21
N GLU A 30 30.99 28.95 -5.40
CA GLU A 30 32.45 28.80 -5.21
C GLU A 30 33.05 27.75 -6.15
N LEU A 31 32.21 26.99 -6.86
CA LEU A 31 32.65 26.08 -7.92
C LEU A 31 32.99 26.92 -9.15
N LEU A 32 34.24 26.84 -9.61
CA LEU A 32 34.62 27.42 -10.91
C LEU A 32 33.74 26.78 -11.99
N THR A 33 32.76 27.53 -12.47
CA THR A 33 31.92 27.10 -13.59
C THR A 33 32.75 27.07 -14.85
N VAL A 34 32.86 25.87 -15.43
CA VAL A 34 33.43 25.66 -16.76
C VAL A 34 32.70 26.59 -17.74
N PRO A 35 33.41 27.37 -18.58
CA PRO A 35 32.79 28.25 -19.57
C PRO A 35 31.78 27.52 -20.45
N ASP A 36 30.67 28.17 -20.79
CA ASP A 36 29.61 27.60 -21.63
C ASP A 36 30.20 27.27 -23.02
N GLY A 37 30.31 25.98 -23.35
CA GLY A 37 30.90 25.49 -24.61
C GLY A 37 32.31 24.89 -24.53
N TRP A 38 32.94 24.82 -23.35
CA TRP A 38 34.19 24.09 -23.18
C TRP A 38 33.98 22.59 -23.44
N LYS A 39 34.77 22.01 -24.35
CA LYS A 39 34.83 20.57 -24.59
C LYS A 39 36.22 20.08 -24.21
N GLU A 40 36.26 19.01 -23.42
CA GLU A 40 37.51 18.35 -23.09
C GLU A 40 38.11 17.75 -24.36
N PRO A 41 39.42 17.93 -24.62
CA PRO A 41 40.07 17.31 -25.76
C PRO A 41 40.08 15.78 -25.60
N SER A 42 39.88 15.06 -26.71
CA SER A 42 39.97 13.61 -26.73
C SER A 42 41.40 13.15 -26.48
N PHE A 43 41.59 12.17 -25.60
CA PHE A 43 42.90 11.60 -25.31
C PHE A 43 43.39 10.77 -26.50
N THR A 44 44.53 11.14 -27.07
CA THR A 44 45.11 10.46 -28.23
C THR A 44 46.23 9.51 -27.83
N ARG A 45 46.69 8.68 -28.77
CA ARG A 45 47.83 7.79 -28.55
C ARG A 45 49.13 8.55 -28.30
N GLU A 46 49.25 9.76 -28.84
CA GLU A 46 50.46 10.60 -28.75
C GLU A 46 50.66 11.15 -27.34
N ASP A 47 49.59 11.30 -26.57
CA ASP A 47 49.61 11.79 -25.19
C ASP A 47 50.25 10.78 -24.20
N ASN A 48 50.34 9.49 -24.59
CA ASN A 48 50.97 8.45 -23.78
C ASN A 48 51.95 7.59 -24.58
N LEU A 49 53.15 8.14 -24.77
CA LEU A 49 54.26 7.51 -25.50
C LEU A 49 54.74 6.19 -24.88
N HIS A 50 54.71 6.08 -23.55
CA HIS A 50 55.30 4.95 -22.82
C HIS A 50 54.28 3.86 -22.43
N GLY A 51 52.98 4.10 -22.64
CA GLY A 51 51.91 3.16 -22.31
C GLY A 51 51.73 2.95 -20.80
N LEU A 52 50.90 1.97 -20.43
CA LEU A 52 50.70 1.59 -19.02
C LEU A 52 51.74 0.55 -18.57
N LEU A 53 52.36 0.80 -17.41
CA LEU A 53 53.34 -0.09 -16.77
C LEU A 53 52.68 -1.30 -16.10
N GLU A 54 51.56 -1.07 -15.43
CA GLU A 54 50.85 -2.09 -14.64
C GLU A 54 49.60 -2.62 -15.34
N GLU A 55 49.28 -3.89 -15.07
CA GLU A 55 48.07 -4.53 -15.58
C GLU A 55 46.90 -4.31 -14.63
N SER A 56 45.83 -3.71 -15.15
CA SER A 56 44.54 -3.58 -14.47
C SER A 56 43.59 -4.63 -15.02
N SER A 57 42.94 -5.38 -14.14
CA SER A 57 41.94 -6.38 -14.52
C SER A 57 40.64 -6.21 -13.75
N PHE A 58 39.51 -6.33 -14.46
CA PHE A 58 38.18 -6.32 -13.86
C PHE A 58 37.39 -7.54 -14.32
N ALA A 59 36.64 -8.13 -13.40
CA ALA A 59 35.78 -9.27 -13.65
C ALA A 59 34.34 -8.94 -13.24
N THR A 60 33.36 -9.41 -14.01
CA THR A 60 31.94 -9.36 -13.63
C THR A 60 31.27 -10.69 -13.91
N LEU A 61 30.52 -11.19 -12.94
CA LEU A 61 29.69 -12.38 -13.08
C LEU A 61 28.39 -12.04 -13.80
N PHE A 62 27.91 -12.94 -14.67
CA PHE A 62 26.63 -12.81 -15.34
C PHE A 62 25.69 -14.00 -15.07
N PRO A 63 24.36 -13.80 -15.14
CA PRO A 63 23.41 -14.89 -14.93
C PRO A 63 23.42 -15.90 -16.09
N LYS A 64 23.24 -17.18 -15.79
CA LYS A 64 23.22 -18.29 -16.77
C LYS A 64 22.27 -18.07 -17.95
N TYR A 65 21.10 -17.47 -17.74
CA TYR A 65 20.14 -17.21 -18.82
C TYR A 65 20.66 -16.22 -19.89
N ARG A 66 21.70 -15.44 -19.58
CA ARG A 66 22.25 -14.41 -20.48
C ARG A 66 23.40 -14.96 -21.34
N GLU A 67 23.90 -16.15 -21.04
CA GLU A 67 25.04 -16.80 -21.68
C GLU A 67 24.87 -16.93 -23.20
N ALA A 68 23.71 -17.42 -23.68
CA ALA A 68 23.45 -17.62 -25.11
C ALA A 68 23.64 -16.33 -25.91
N TYR A 69 23.10 -15.21 -25.41
CA TYR A 69 23.26 -13.91 -26.04
C TYR A 69 24.70 -13.41 -25.99
N LEU A 70 25.40 -13.60 -24.87
CA LEU A 70 26.78 -13.14 -24.72
C LEU A 70 27.70 -13.90 -25.67
N LYS A 71 27.49 -15.21 -25.85
CA LYS A 71 28.23 -16.02 -26.80
C LYS A 71 28.09 -15.52 -28.24
N GLU A 72 26.90 -15.09 -28.64
CA GLU A 72 26.65 -14.54 -29.99
C GLU A 72 27.28 -13.15 -30.18
N CYS A 73 27.20 -12.26 -29.18
CA CYS A 73 27.69 -10.89 -29.31
C CYS A 73 29.16 -10.70 -28.90
N TRP A 74 29.79 -11.69 -28.27
CA TRP A 74 31.19 -11.63 -27.82
C TRP A 74 32.21 -11.19 -28.88
N PRO A 75 32.20 -11.71 -30.12
CA PRO A 75 33.16 -11.25 -31.14
C PRO A 75 33.00 -9.76 -31.49
N LEU A 76 31.81 -9.17 -31.29
CA LEU A 76 31.61 -7.74 -31.49
C LEU A 76 32.20 -6.93 -30.32
N VAL A 77 32.11 -7.45 -29.10
CA VAL A 77 32.72 -6.85 -27.90
C VAL A 77 34.24 -6.84 -28.02
N GLU A 78 34.84 -7.94 -28.46
CA GLU A 78 36.28 -8.02 -28.68
C GLU A 78 36.76 -7.01 -29.72
N LYS A 79 36.02 -6.85 -30.84
CA LYS A 79 36.32 -5.84 -31.86
C LYS A 79 36.28 -4.42 -31.30
N ALA A 80 35.20 -4.06 -30.59
CA ALA A 80 35.04 -2.72 -30.03
C ALA A 80 36.11 -2.38 -28.95
N LEU A 81 36.58 -3.38 -28.19
CA LEU A 81 37.64 -3.18 -27.19
C LEU A 81 39.06 -3.26 -27.78
N ALA A 82 39.23 -3.92 -28.93
CA ALA A 82 40.51 -3.98 -29.64
C ALA A 82 40.96 -2.60 -30.15
N ASP A 83 40.02 -1.74 -30.54
CA ASP A 83 40.27 -0.34 -30.93
C ASP A 83 40.94 0.46 -29.80
N VAL A 84 40.61 0.14 -28.55
CA VAL A 84 41.18 0.76 -27.34
C VAL A 84 42.31 -0.10 -26.73
N HIS A 85 42.72 -1.16 -27.42
CA HIS A 85 43.77 -2.10 -27.02
C HIS A 85 43.53 -2.84 -25.69
N ILE A 86 42.27 -3.02 -25.31
CA ILE A 86 41.87 -3.78 -24.11
C ILE A 86 41.56 -5.22 -24.50
N LYS A 87 42.11 -6.18 -23.75
CA LYS A 87 41.83 -7.60 -23.94
C LYS A 87 40.60 -7.99 -23.14
N ALA A 88 39.60 -8.58 -23.80
CA ALA A 88 38.42 -9.14 -23.17
C ALA A 88 38.45 -10.67 -23.27
N THR A 89 38.11 -11.35 -22.19
CA THR A 89 37.95 -12.81 -22.13
C THR A 89 36.64 -13.18 -21.46
N MET A 90 35.99 -14.26 -21.90
CA MET A 90 34.71 -14.73 -21.34
C MET A 90 34.83 -16.20 -20.94
N ASP A 91 34.50 -16.49 -19.69
CA ASP A 91 34.54 -17.82 -19.11
C ASP A 91 33.11 -18.35 -18.94
N LEU A 92 32.72 -19.33 -19.77
CA LEU A 92 31.38 -19.92 -19.75
C LEU A 92 31.16 -20.86 -18.54
N ILE A 93 32.23 -21.46 -18.03
CA ILE A 93 32.16 -22.40 -16.90
C ILE A 93 31.82 -21.65 -15.60
N GLU A 94 32.56 -20.57 -15.34
CA GLU A 94 32.34 -19.72 -14.17
C GLU A 94 31.18 -18.72 -14.39
N GLY A 95 30.83 -18.44 -15.64
CA GLY A 95 29.85 -17.41 -16.00
C GLY A 95 30.39 -16.01 -15.71
N SER A 96 31.66 -15.77 -16.06
CA SER A 96 32.35 -14.50 -15.79
C SER A 96 32.85 -13.85 -17.09
N MET A 97 32.85 -12.52 -17.13
CA MET A 97 33.48 -11.71 -18.17
C MET A 97 34.63 -10.94 -17.54
N THR A 98 35.79 -10.99 -18.17
CA THR A 98 37.01 -10.35 -17.69
C THR A 98 37.56 -9.38 -18.75
N VAL A 99 37.97 -8.20 -18.31
CA VAL A 99 38.65 -7.19 -19.14
C VAL A 99 40.00 -6.87 -18.51
N ARG A 100 41.04 -6.79 -19.33
CA ARG A 100 42.43 -6.57 -18.90
C ARG A 100 43.10 -5.52 -19.77
N THR A 101 43.88 -4.63 -19.16
CA THR A 101 44.75 -3.73 -19.92
C THR A 101 45.91 -4.50 -20.54
N THR A 102 46.52 -3.91 -21.57
CA THR A 102 47.71 -4.46 -22.24
C THR A 102 48.79 -3.39 -22.26
N ARG A 103 50.05 -3.75 -22.52
CA ARG A 103 51.14 -2.76 -22.66
C ARG A 103 50.90 -1.74 -23.78
N LYS A 104 49.95 -1.99 -24.68
CA LYS A 104 49.60 -1.11 -25.81
C LYS A 104 48.45 -0.15 -25.50
N THR A 105 47.77 -0.30 -24.36
CA THR A 105 46.70 0.63 -23.98
C THR A 105 47.30 2.01 -23.72
N PHE A 106 46.82 3.00 -24.46
CA PHE A 106 47.26 4.39 -24.32
C PHE A 106 46.42 5.13 -23.27
N ASP A 107 45.09 4.97 -23.31
CA ASP A 107 44.16 5.65 -22.40
C ASP A 107 44.04 4.92 -21.04
N PRO A 108 44.42 5.54 -19.91
CA PRO A 108 44.25 4.96 -18.58
C PRO A 108 42.78 4.82 -18.15
N TYR A 109 41.87 5.66 -18.64
CA TYR A 109 40.46 5.64 -18.26
C TYR A 109 39.63 4.62 -19.04
N ALA A 110 40.12 4.17 -20.19
CA ALA A 110 39.47 3.17 -21.04
C ALA A 110 39.07 1.88 -20.29
N ILE A 111 39.89 1.43 -19.34
CA ILE A 111 39.60 0.22 -18.55
C ILE A 111 38.35 0.39 -17.68
N ILE A 112 38.08 1.61 -17.20
CA ILE A 112 36.90 1.93 -16.40
C ILE A 112 35.64 1.87 -17.29
N ARG A 113 35.74 2.37 -18.53
CA ARG A 113 34.66 2.26 -19.54
C ARG A 113 34.41 0.80 -19.93
N ALA A 114 35.46 0.01 -20.16
CA ALA A 114 35.35 -1.42 -20.47
C ALA A 114 34.73 -2.22 -19.31
N ARG A 115 35.09 -1.90 -18.06
CA ARG A 115 34.46 -2.46 -16.86
C ARG A 115 32.97 -2.16 -16.81
N ASP A 116 32.57 -0.95 -17.18
CA ASP A 116 31.17 -0.56 -17.14
C ASP A 116 30.37 -1.14 -18.32
N LEU A 117 31.00 -1.36 -19.47
CA LEU A 117 30.46 -2.15 -20.58
C LEU A 117 30.10 -3.58 -20.15
N ILE A 118 31.03 -4.32 -19.53
CA ILE A 118 30.75 -5.70 -19.09
C ILE A 118 29.67 -5.75 -17.99
N LYS A 119 29.61 -4.75 -17.09
CA LYS A 119 28.52 -4.63 -16.12
C LYS A 119 27.16 -4.41 -16.81
N LEU A 120 27.10 -3.59 -17.85
CA LEU A 120 25.85 -3.34 -18.59
C LEU A 120 25.37 -4.60 -19.32
N LEU A 121 26.29 -5.34 -19.93
CA LEU A 121 26.01 -6.62 -20.58
C LEU A 121 25.48 -7.67 -19.59
N ALA A 122 26.11 -7.78 -18.41
CA ALA A 122 25.64 -8.65 -17.32
C ALA A 122 24.24 -8.26 -16.81
N ARG A 123 23.87 -6.98 -16.96
CA ARG A 123 22.56 -6.42 -16.59
C ARG A 123 21.59 -6.41 -17.78
N SER A 124 21.86 -7.25 -18.77
CA SER A 124 21.07 -7.55 -19.97
C SER A 124 20.67 -6.35 -20.82
N VAL A 125 21.53 -5.33 -20.86
CA VAL A 125 21.48 -4.29 -21.91
C VAL A 125 21.95 -4.91 -23.24
N PRO A 126 21.32 -4.59 -24.39
CA PRO A 126 21.79 -5.05 -25.68
C PRO A 126 23.14 -4.41 -26.07
N PHE A 127 23.97 -5.14 -26.80
CA PHE A 127 25.30 -4.73 -27.22
C PHE A 127 25.31 -3.38 -27.95
N GLU A 128 24.43 -3.20 -28.94
CA GLU A 128 24.32 -1.97 -29.74
C GLU A 128 24.22 -0.70 -28.87
N GLN A 129 23.48 -0.80 -27.77
CA GLN A 129 23.30 0.31 -26.86
C GLN A 129 24.41 0.40 -25.81
N ALA A 130 25.01 -0.73 -25.44
CA ALA A 130 26.07 -0.79 -24.44
C ALA A 130 27.40 -0.21 -24.97
N VAL A 131 27.74 -0.42 -26.25
CA VAL A 131 28.97 0.09 -26.90
C VAL A 131 29.10 1.60 -26.79
N ARG A 132 27.98 2.33 -26.71
CA ARG A 132 27.95 3.78 -26.54
C ARG A 132 28.70 4.27 -25.28
N ILE A 133 28.90 3.41 -24.28
CA ILE A 133 29.69 3.73 -23.07
C ILE A 133 31.19 3.94 -23.36
N LEU A 134 31.67 3.50 -24.52
CA LEU A 134 33.04 3.74 -24.95
C LEU A 134 33.25 5.19 -25.40
N GLN A 135 32.20 6.01 -25.54
CA GLN A 135 32.30 7.44 -25.83
C GLN A 135 32.44 8.25 -24.54
N ASP A 136 33.23 9.33 -24.54
CA ASP A 136 33.55 10.11 -23.32
C ASP A 136 32.33 10.83 -22.72
N ASP A 137 31.40 11.30 -23.55
CA ASP A 137 30.20 12.04 -23.12
C ASP A 137 29.13 11.18 -22.43
N ILE A 138 29.27 9.85 -22.52
CA ILE A 138 28.26 8.89 -22.10
C ILE A 138 28.74 8.15 -20.86
N ALA A 139 27.92 8.16 -19.82
CA ALA A 139 28.14 7.40 -18.62
C ALA A 139 27.03 6.37 -18.39
N CYS A 140 27.26 5.47 -17.43
CA CYS A 140 26.27 4.50 -17.00
C CYS A 140 25.89 4.69 -15.54
N ASP A 141 24.65 4.34 -15.20
CA ASP A 141 24.17 4.33 -13.82
C ASP A 141 23.35 3.05 -13.55
N ILE A 142 23.73 2.31 -12.51
CA ILE A 142 23.02 1.11 -12.06
C ILE A 142 22.34 1.43 -10.72
N ILE A 143 21.05 1.72 -10.79
CA ILE A 143 20.23 2.11 -9.64
C ILE A 143 19.64 0.86 -8.99
N LYS A 144 20.02 0.60 -7.73
CA LYS A 144 19.45 -0.49 -6.92
C LYS A 144 18.10 -0.08 -6.36
N ILE A 145 17.03 -0.76 -6.78
CA ILE A 145 15.65 -0.51 -6.32
C ILE A 145 15.12 -1.54 -5.33
N GLY A 146 15.75 -2.72 -5.23
CA GLY A 146 15.26 -3.85 -4.43
C GLY A 146 15.08 -3.57 -2.94
N THR A 147 15.91 -2.70 -2.33
CA THR A 147 15.87 -2.40 -0.89
C THR A 147 14.88 -1.29 -0.53
N LEU A 148 14.32 -0.57 -1.51
CA LEU A 148 13.48 0.61 -1.26
C LEU A 148 12.09 0.25 -0.74
N VAL A 149 11.61 -0.97 -1.01
CA VAL A 149 10.24 -1.40 -0.67
C VAL A 149 10.27 -2.76 0.01
N ARG A 150 9.72 -2.84 1.23
CA ARG A 150 9.68 -4.09 2.02
C ARG A 150 8.79 -5.18 1.42
N ASN A 151 7.62 -4.81 0.91
CA ASN A 151 6.63 -5.78 0.42
C ASN A 151 6.86 -6.08 -1.07
N LYS A 152 7.02 -7.36 -1.42
CA LYS A 152 7.26 -7.83 -2.80
C LYS A 152 6.16 -7.40 -3.79
N GLU A 153 4.89 -7.53 -3.42
CA GLU A 153 3.77 -7.11 -4.30
C GLU A 153 3.79 -5.61 -4.60
N ARG A 154 4.09 -4.81 -3.58
CA ARG A 154 4.17 -3.35 -3.71
C ARG A 154 5.36 -2.97 -4.59
N PHE A 155 6.48 -3.68 -4.45
CA PHE A 155 7.66 -3.50 -5.28
C PHE A 155 7.35 -3.79 -6.76
N VAL A 156 6.71 -4.93 -7.07
CA VAL A 156 6.31 -5.28 -8.45
C VAL A 156 5.35 -4.25 -9.03
N LYS A 157 4.34 -3.80 -8.27
CA LYS A 157 3.40 -2.75 -8.73
C LYS A 157 4.10 -1.41 -9.00
N ARG A 158 5.08 -1.00 -8.17
CA ARG A 158 5.84 0.24 -8.38
C ARG A 158 6.84 0.14 -9.53
N ARG A 159 7.50 -1.01 -9.69
CA ARG A 159 8.36 -1.30 -10.83
C ARG A 159 7.56 -1.30 -12.14
N GLN A 160 6.41 -1.95 -12.17
CA GLN A 160 5.53 -1.95 -13.34
C GLN A 160 5.02 -0.54 -13.67
N ARG A 161 4.77 0.29 -12.66
CA ARG A 161 4.41 1.70 -12.83
C ARG A 161 5.52 2.52 -13.49
N LEU A 162 6.79 2.20 -13.22
CA LEU A 162 7.94 2.85 -13.89
C LEU A 162 7.99 2.49 -15.38
N ILE A 163 7.70 1.22 -15.73
CA ILE A 163 7.58 0.74 -17.11
C ILE A 163 6.40 1.40 -17.83
N GLY A 164 5.26 1.47 -17.15
CA GLY A 164 4.01 1.98 -17.68
C GLY A 164 3.29 0.99 -18.60
N PRO A 165 2.07 1.31 -19.04
CA PRO A 165 1.37 0.49 -20.02
C PRO A 165 2.14 0.52 -21.35
N LYS A 166 2.40 -0.67 -21.92
CA LYS A 166 3.16 -0.86 -23.17
C LYS A 166 4.54 -0.15 -23.19
N GLY A 167 5.17 0.09 -22.03
CA GLY A 167 6.47 0.78 -21.97
C GLY A 167 6.42 2.29 -22.22
N SER A 168 5.23 2.90 -22.31
CA SER A 168 5.06 4.31 -22.67
C SER A 168 5.78 5.30 -21.73
N THR A 169 5.76 5.05 -20.42
CA THR A 169 6.43 5.95 -19.46
C THR A 169 7.94 5.84 -19.52
N LEU A 170 8.49 4.65 -19.81
CA LEU A 170 9.93 4.51 -20.07
C LEU A 170 10.33 5.20 -21.35
N LYS A 171 9.59 4.99 -22.45
CA LYS A 171 9.92 5.66 -23.72
C LYS A 171 9.86 7.18 -23.60
N ALA A 172 8.88 7.72 -22.89
CA ALA A 172 8.81 9.15 -22.59
C ALA A 172 10.02 9.63 -21.77
N LEU A 173 10.45 8.85 -20.77
CA LEU A 173 11.63 9.17 -19.96
C LEU A 173 12.92 9.17 -20.81
N GLU A 174 13.06 8.19 -21.70
CA GLU A 174 14.20 8.11 -22.63
C GLU A 174 14.28 9.32 -23.55
N LEU A 175 13.15 9.72 -24.16
CA LEU A 175 13.09 10.85 -25.09
C LEU A 175 13.34 12.20 -24.39
N LEU A 176 12.91 12.34 -23.13
CA LEU A 176 13.10 13.58 -22.38
C LEU A 176 14.54 13.76 -21.92
N THR A 177 15.16 12.67 -21.46
CA THR A 177 16.51 12.68 -20.86
C THR A 177 17.63 12.32 -21.84
N ASN A 178 17.28 11.93 -23.07
CA ASN A 178 18.19 11.34 -24.07
C ASN A 178 19.02 10.16 -23.53
N CYS A 179 18.49 9.48 -22.52
CA CYS A 179 19.10 8.30 -21.91
C CYS A 179 18.39 7.05 -22.39
N TYR A 180 19.11 5.93 -22.42
CA TYR A 180 18.52 4.60 -22.52
C TYR A 180 18.27 4.04 -21.13
N VAL A 181 17.08 3.49 -20.87
CA VAL A 181 16.70 3.01 -19.55
C VAL A 181 16.14 1.60 -19.63
N MET A 182 16.81 0.67 -18.95
CA MET A 182 16.45 -0.75 -18.91
C MET A 182 16.07 -1.14 -17.48
N VAL A 183 14.81 -1.51 -17.28
CA VAL A 183 14.28 -1.93 -15.96
C VAL A 183 14.28 -3.45 -15.89
N GLN A 184 15.14 -4.02 -15.04
CA GLN A 184 15.26 -5.47 -14.88
C GLN A 184 15.39 -5.90 -13.42
N GLY A 185 14.54 -6.85 -13.01
CA GLY A 185 14.62 -7.43 -11.68
C GLY A 185 14.53 -6.38 -10.57
N ASN A 186 15.62 -6.25 -9.82
CA ASN A 186 15.75 -5.40 -8.62
C ASN A 186 16.54 -4.11 -8.88
N THR A 187 16.79 -3.79 -10.14
CA THR A 187 17.75 -2.76 -10.53
C THR A 187 17.30 -2.10 -11.83
N VAL A 188 17.61 -0.82 -11.99
CA VAL A 188 17.36 -0.06 -13.21
C VAL A 188 18.72 0.37 -13.76
N SER A 189 19.03 -0.02 -14.99
CA SER A 189 20.23 0.43 -15.69
C SER A 189 19.86 1.63 -16.55
N ALA A 190 20.66 2.69 -16.48
CA ALA A 190 20.53 3.86 -17.34
C ALA A 190 21.87 4.15 -18.02
N LEU A 191 21.82 4.62 -19.27
CA LEU A 191 22.99 5.00 -20.06
C LEU A 191 22.69 6.32 -20.79
N GLY A 192 23.59 7.30 -20.69
CA GLY A 192 23.41 8.61 -21.31
C GLY A 192 24.30 9.67 -20.69
N SER A 193 23.95 10.94 -20.89
CA SER A 193 24.70 12.08 -20.35
C SER A 193 24.54 12.22 -18.84
N PHE A 194 25.51 12.84 -18.16
CA PHE A 194 25.50 13.01 -16.71
C PHE A 194 24.25 13.76 -16.19
N SER A 195 23.79 14.78 -16.92
CA SER A 195 22.56 15.52 -16.59
C SER A 195 21.33 14.62 -16.66
N GLY A 196 21.19 13.86 -17.76
CA GLY A 196 20.08 12.93 -17.94
C GLY A 196 20.07 11.81 -16.89
N LEU A 197 21.24 11.27 -16.53
CA LEU A 197 21.36 10.25 -15.49
C LEU A 197 20.93 10.76 -14.11
N LYS A 198 21.25 12.01 -13.75
CA LYS A 198 20.80 12.65 -12.51
C LYS A 198 19.27 12.74 -12.45
N GLU A 199 18.64 13.09 -13.56
CA GLU A 199 17.19 13.17 -13.68
C GLU A 199 16.52 11.79 -13.63
N VAL A 200 17.03 10.82 -14.38
CA VAL A 200 16.55 9.42 -14.34
C VAL A 200 16.67 8.86 -12.93
N ARG A 201 17.80 9.05 -12.26
CA ARG A 201 17.99 8.62 -10.87
C ARG A 201 16.96 9.23 -9.94
N LYS A 202 16.68 10.54 -10.06
CA LYS A 202 15.64 11.21 -9.29
C LYS A 202 14.26 10.58 -9.55
N VAL A 203 13.91 10.36 -10.81
CA VAL A 203 12.62 9.76 -11.22
C VAL A 203 12.46 8.35 -10.64
N VAL A 204 13.48 7.50 -10.76
CA VAL A 204 13.46 6.13 -10.25
C VAL A 204 13.35 6.10 -8.72
N MET A 205 14.09 6.96 -8.02
CA MET A 205 14.03 7.03 -6.55
C MET A 205 12.67 7.53 -6.05
N ASP A 206 12.09 8.54 -6.70
CA ASP A 206 10.79 9.12 -6.33
C ASP A 206 9.63 8.14 -6.59
N THR A 207 9.71 7.41 -7.70
CA THR A 207 8.71 6.37 -8.01
C THR A 207 8.67 5.27 -6.96
N MET A 208 9.84 4.87 -6.47
CA MET A 208 9.95 3.92 -5.37
C MET A 208 9.48 4.52 -4.03
N LYS A 209 9.57 5.84 -3.83
CA LYS A 209 9.02 6.59 -2.68
C LYS A 209 7.51 6.90 -2.77
N ASN A 210 6.79 6.21 -3.66
CA ASN A 210 5.34 6.34 -3.87
C ASN A 210 4.88 7.62 -4.59
N ILE A 211 5.76 8.30 -5.31
CA ILE A 211 5.37 9.37 -6.24
C ILE A 211 5.12 8.72 -7.60
N HIS A 212 4.20 9.22 -8.42
CA HIS A 212 3.95 8.65 -9.75
C HIS A 212 4.96 9.21 -10.77
N PRO A 213 5.57 8.41 -11.68
CA PRO A 213 6.58 8.91 -12.62
C PRO A 213 6.05 10.02 -13.52
N ILE A 214 4.76 9.97 -13.87
CA ILE A 214 4.07 11.01 -14.67
C ILE A 214 4.28 12.43 -14.11
N TYR A 215 4.33 12.63 -12.78
CA TYR A 215 4.58 13.95 -12.22
C TYR A 215 5.98 14.46 -12.54
N ASN A 216 6.98 13.58 -12.44
CA ASN A 216 8.35 13.91 -12.78
C ASN A 216 8.52 14.09 -14.29
N ILE A 217 7.87 13.26 -15.11
CA ILE A 217 7.84 13.42 -16.58
C ILE A 217 7.25 14.79 -16.95
N LYS A 218 6.10 15.19 -16.39
CA LYS A 218 5.52 16.52 -16.60
C LYS A 218 6.47 17.64 -16.18
N THR A 219 7.16 17.45 -15.06
CA THR A 219 8.16 18.40 -14.56
C THR A 219 9.33 18.54 -15.56
N LEU A 220 9.80 17.42 -16.12
CA LEU A 220 10.87 17.41 -17.13
C LEU A 220 10.42 18.05 -18.45
N MET A 221 9.18 17.80 -18.89
CA MET A 221 8.61 18.47 -20.06
C MET A 221 8.60 19.98 -19.88
N ILE A 222 8.08 20.48 -18.75
CA ILE A 222 8.04 21.92 -18.45
C ILE A 222 9.46 22.49 -18.39
N LYS A 223 10.39 21.83 -17.69
CA LYS A 223 11.79 22.26 -17.65
C LYS A 223 12.43 22.36 -19.03
N ARG A 224 12.16 21.41 -19.92
CA ARG A 224 12.71 21.41 -21.28
C ARG A 224 12.15 22.53 -22.13
N GLU A 225 10.88 22.91 -21.95
CA GLU A 225 10.30 24.09 -22.61
C GLU A 225 10.88 25.39 -22.02
N LEU A 226 10.94 25.52 -20.69
CA LEU A 226 11.52 26.71 -20.03
C LEU A 226 13.01 26.91 -20.34
N ALA A 227 13.74 25.84 -20.62
CA ALA A 227 15.16 25.91 -21.00
C ALA A 227 15.39 26.42 -22.43
N LYS A 228 14.38 26.39 -23.31
CA LYS A 228 14.47 26.97 -24.66
C LYS A 228 14.40 28.49 -24.62
N ASP A 229 13.72 29.06 -23.62
CA ASP A 229 13.57 30.50 -23.47
C ASP A 229 14.83 31.13 -22.84
N PRO A 230 15.53 32.04 -23.53
CA PRO A 230 16.80 32.59 -23.06
C PRO A 230 16.66 33.45 -21.79
N GLU A 231 15.57 34.20 -21.66
CA GLU A 231 15.31 35.09 -20.50
C GLU A 231 15.04 34.32 -19.20
N LEU A 232 14.40 33.16 -19.31
CA LEU A 232 14.05 32.34 -18.15
C LEU A 232 15.19 31.42 -17.72
N ARG A 233 16.21 31.16 -18.58
CA ARG A 233 17.33 30.26 -18.26
C ARG A 233 18.07 30.63 -16.98
N THR A 234 18.19 31.93 -16.70
CA THR A 234 18.91 32.46 -15.52
C THR A 234 18.02 32.54 -14.27
N GLN A 235 16.69 32.40 -14.41
CA GLN A 235 15.75 32.59 -13.31
C GLN A 235 15.40 31.26 -12.61
N ASN A 236 14.93 31.33 -11.36
CA ASN A 236 14.44 30.17 -10.64
C ASN A 236 13.07 29.71 -11.17
N TRP A 237 12.98 28.45 -11.64
CA TRP A 237 11.77 27.87 -12.25
C TRP A 237 10.72 27.33 -11.28
N GLU A 238 10.94 27.36 -9.97
CA GLU A 238 10.05 26.74 -8.97
C GLU A 238 8.58 27.18 -9.05
N ARG A 239 8.33 28.40 -9.53
CA ARG A 239 6.99 28.96 -9.72
C ARG A 239 6.18 28.20 -10.78
N PHE A 240 6.85 27.75 -11.84
CA PHE A 240 6.22 27.06 -12.97
C PHE A 240 6.11 25.55 -12.76
N LEU A 241 6.88 25.00 -11.80
CA LEU A 241 6.89 23.57 -11.54
C LEU A 241 5.65 23.12 -10.74
N PRO A 242 4.92 22.09 -11.22
CA PRO A 242 3.79 21.53 -10.48
C PRO A 242 4.24 20.89 -9.16
N LYS A 243 3.93 21.52 -8.03
CA LYS A 243 4.23 20.97 -6.71
C LYS A 243 3.17 19.95 -6.31
N PHE A 244 3.52 18.66 -6.33
CA PHE A 244 2.64 17.61 -5.80
C PHE A 244 2.53 17.72 -4.28
N ARG A 245 1.41 18.28 -3.80
CA ARG A 245 1.09 18.28 -2.36
C ARG A 245 0.46 16.94 -2.00
N ARG A 246 1.10 16.21 -1.10
CA ARG A 246 0.46 15.04 -0.46
C ARG A 246 -0.77 15.54 0.30
N LYS A 247 -1.96 15.15 -0.16
CA LYS A 247 -3.21 15.31 0.59
C LYS A 247 -3.21 14.32 1.76
N ASN A 248 -2.31 14.50 2.71
CA ASN A 248 -2.41 13.83 3.99
C ASN A 248 -3.56 14.52 4.71
N LEU A 249 -4.74 13.90 4.72
CA LEU A 249 -5.82 14.24 5.65
C LEU A 249 -5.31 13.90 7.06
N ALA A 250 -4.40 14.74 7.57
CA ALA A 250 -3.57 14.47 8.75
C ALA A 250 -4.39 14.32 10.04
N LYS A 251 -5.67 14.68 9.99
CA LYS A 251 -6.60 14.55 11.09
C LYS A 251 -7.75 13.63 10.67
N ARG A 252 -7.45 12.34 10.46
CA ARG A 252 -8.51 11.34 10.62
C ARG A 252 -8.96 11.46 12.07
N ARG A 253 -10.19 11.92 12.31
CA ARG A 253 -10.76 11.96 13.66
C ARG A 253 -10.68 10.56 14.23
N GLU A 254 -9.88 10.40 15.28
CA GLU A 254 -9.75 9.12 15.94
C GLU A 254 -11.07 8.84 16.68
N PRO A 255 -11.58 7.60 16.66
CA PRO A 255 -12.77 7.26 17.42
C PRO A 255 -12.48 7.53 18.91
N LYS A 256 -13.41 8.17 19.61
CA LYS A 256 -13.29 8.47 21.06
C LYS A 256 -13.01 7.22 21.90
N LYS A 257 -13.41 6.05 21.41
CA LYS A 257 -13.09 4.75 22.00
C LYS A 257 -12.03 4.06 21.15
N LYS A 258 -10.76 4.29 21.47
CA LYS A 258 -9.67 3.46 20.94
C LYS A 258 -9.58 2.22 21.82
N ALA A 259 -9.80 1.04 21.24
CA ALA A 259 -9.49 -0.20 21.92
C ALA A 259 -7.96 -0.22 22.17
N VAL A 260 -7.55 -0.17 23.44
CA VAL A 260 -6.16 -0.38 23.83
C VAL A 260 -5.80 -1.80 23.43
N LYS A 261 -4.69 -1.98 22.71
CA LYS A 261 -4.20 -3.33 22.38
C LYS A 261 -3.86 -4.04 23.69
N LYS A 262 -4.36 -5.26 23.87
CA LYS A 262 -3.99 -6.10 25.01
C LYS A 262 -2.47 -6.30 24.99
N GLU A 263 -1.86 -6.30 26.17
CA GLU A 263 -0.44 -6.58 26.34
C GLU A 263 -0.12 -7.99 25.81
N TYR A 264 1.04 -8.14 25.18
CA TYR A 264 1.43 -9.42 24.58
C TYR A 264 1.71 -10.43 25.67
N THR A 265 0.81 -11.40 25.85
CA THR A 265 1.05 -12.56 26.69
C THR A 265 1.53 -13.70 25.79
N PRO A 266 2.71 -14.31 26.06
CA PRO A 266 3.20 -15.44 25.27
C PRO A 266 2.32 -16.69 25.45
N PHE A 267 1.55 -16.73 26.54
CA PHE A 267 0.59 -17.78 26.82
C PHE A 267 -0.73 -17.50 26.11
N PRO A 268 -1.28 -18.48 25.37
CA PRO A 268 -2.62 -18.38 24.83
C PRO A 268 -3.64 -18.31 25.99
N PRO A 269 -4.77 -17.61 25.83
CA PRO A 269 -5.86 -17.69 26.80
C PRO A 269 -6.38 -19.14 26.88
N SER A 270 -6.91 -19.53 28.03
CA SER A 270 -7.56 -20.84 28.18
C SER A 270 -8.69 -20.97 27.15
N GLN A 271 -8.81 -22.18 26.59
CA GLN A 271 -9.93 -22.50 25.71
C GLN A 271 -11.23 -22.38 26.52
N PRO A 272 -12.31 -21.82 25.95
CA PRO A 272 -13.59 -21.82 26.65
C PRO A 272 -14.03 -23.27 26.86
N GLU A 273 -14.38 -23.59 28.11
CA GLU A 273 -14.86 -24.92 28.49
C GLU A 273 -16.09 -25.32 27.66
N SER A 274 -16.14 -26.58 27.22
CA SER A 274 -17.31 -27.08 26.51
C SER A 274 -18.51 -27.13 27.46
N LYS A 275 -19.73 -27.19 26.92
CA LYS A 275 -20.93 -27.39 27.74
C LYS A 275 -20.83 -28.66 28.59
N VAL A 276 -20.20 -29.71 28.05
CA VAL A 276 -19.98 -30.98 28.75
C VAL A 276 -19.02 -30.76 29.92
N ASP A 277 -17.92 -30.02 29.72
CA ASP A 277 -16.96 -29.72 30.79
C ASP A 277 -17.58 -28.84 31.88
N GLN A 278 -18.40 -27.85 31.50
CA GLN A 278 -19.17 -27.03 32.45
C GLN A 278 -20.15 -27.88 33.27
N GLU A 279 -20.84 -28.82 32.62
CA GLU A 279 -21.76 -29.74 33.29
C GLU A 279 -21.02 -30.75 34.19
N LEU A 280 -19.82 -31.20 33.80
CA LEU A 280 -18.96 -32.06 34.60
C LEU A 280 -18.42 -31.31 35.83
N ALA A 281 -17.98 -30.07 35.66
CA ALA A 281 -17.47 -29.20 36.73
C ALA A 281 -18.56 -28.81 37.74
N THR A 282 -19.78 -28.57 37.27
CA THR A 282 -20.96 -28.27 38.14
C THR A 282 -21.56 -29.53 38.78
N GLY A 283 -21.15 -30.72 38.34
CA GLY A 283 -21.74 -32.00 38.76
C GLY A 283 -23.16 -32.23 38.23
N GLU A 284 -23.69 -31.31 37.43
CA GLU A 284 -25.01 -31.45 36.81
C GLU A 284 -25.03 -32.56 35.77
N PHE A 285 -23.89 -32.87 35.15
CA PHE A 285 -23.77 -33.94 34.16
C PHE A 285 -24.26 -35.29 34.72
N PHE A 286 -23.91 -35.60 35.97
CA PHE A 286 -24.22 -36.87 36.62
C PHE A 286 -25.69 -36.98 37.10
N LEU A 287 -26.43 -35.88 37.17
CA LEU A 287 -27.82 -35.89 37.63
C LEU A 287 -28.79 -36.33 36.53
N ARG A 288 -29.67 -37.29 36.85
CA ARG A 288 -30.78 -37.68 35.96
C ARG A 288 -31.73 -36.50 35.71
N GLU A 289 -32.36 -36.46 34.53
CA GLU A 289 -33.25 -35.36 34.14
C GLU A 289 -34.42 -35.13 35.12
N SER A 290 -34.96 -36.20 35.74
CA SER A 290 -36.01 -36.11 36.74
C SER A 290 -35.56 -35.32 37.98
N VAL A 291 -34.33 -35.55 38.44
CA VAL A 291 -33.73 -34.85 39.57
C VAL A 291 -33.43 -33.39 39.20
N LYS A 292 -32.95 -33.14 37.98
CA LYS A 292 -32.78 -31.78 37.44
C LYS A 292 -34.10 -31.00 37.41
N LYS A 293 -35.20 -31.63 36.96
CA LYS A 293 -36.54 -31.03 36.94
C LYS A 293 -37.04 -30.72 38.36
N ARG A 294 -36.87 -31.62 39.32
CA ARG A 294 -37.26 -31.39 40.72
C ARG A 294 -36.52 -30.20 41.33
N LYS A 295 -35.18 -30.15 41.19
CA LYS A 295 -34.36 -29.01 41.66
C LYS A 295 -34.78 -27.68 41.00
N LYS A 296 -35.11 -27.69 39.71
CA LYS A 296 -35.63 -26.49 39.01
C LYS A 296 -36.96 -26.01 39.60
N MET A 297 -37.89 -26.92 39.87
CA MET A 297 -39.18 -26.58 40.48
C MET A 297 -39.03 -26.07 41.91
N GLU A 298 -38.15 -26.67 42.71
CA GLU A 298 -37.81 -26.18 44.06
C GLU A 298 -37.24 -24.75 43.99
N ALA A 299 -36.30 -24.49 43.09
CA ALA A 299 -35.74 -23.15 42.90
C ALA A 299 -36.79 -22.12 42.47
N ILE A 300 -37.77 -22.51 41.63
CA ILE A 300 -38.89 -21.63 41.26
C ILE A 300 -39.77 -21.32 42.48
N LYS A 301 -40.10 -22.33 43.29
CA LYS A 301 -40.91 -22.15 44.51
C LYS A 301 -40.23 -21.21 45.50
N VAL A 302 -38.92 -21.37 45.71
CA VAL A 302 -38.13 -20.48 46.58
C VAL A 302 -38.17 -19.04 46.06
N LYS A 303 -37.92 -18.82 44.75
CA LYS A 303 -38.02 -17.49 44.14
C LYS A 303 -39.42 -16.88 44.27
N GLN A 304 -40.47 -17.69 44.11
CA GLN A 304 -41.85 -17.24 44.30
C GLN A 304 -42.11 -16.82 45.75
N ALA A 305 -41.64 -17.60 46.72
CA ALA A 305 -41.75 -17.26 48.14
C ALA A 305 -41.01 -15.95 48.48
N GLU A 306 -39.80 -15.75 47.94
CA GLU A 306 -39.04 -14.50 48.10
C GLU A 306 -39.74 -13.28 47.46
N VAL A 307 -40.36 -13.46 46.29
CA VAL A 307 -41.11 -12.37 45.66
C VAL A 307 -42.36 -12.05 46.46
N LEU A 308 -43.05 -13.06 47.00
CA LEU A 308 -44.19 -12.87 47.87
C LEU A 308 -43.81 -12.18 49.18
N SER A 309 -42.67 -12.53 49.78
CA SER A 309 -42.16 -11.85 50.98
C SER A 309 -41.81 -10.39 50.68
N LYS A 310 -41.07 -10.12 49.60
CA LYS A 310 -40.76 -8.75 49.15
C LYS A 310 -42.02 -7.92 48.87
N LYS A 311 -43.02 -8.49 48.19
CA LYS A 311 -44.31 -7.82 47.95
C LYS A 311 -45.08 -7.58 49.25
N LYS A 312 -45.01 -8.49 50.22
CA LYS A 312 -45.61 -8.31 51.54
C LYS A 312 -44.91 -7.20 52.32
N GLU A 313 -43.58 -7.12 52.24
CA GLU A 313 -42.78 -6.04 52.83
C GLU A 313 -43.09 -4.68 52.18
N GLU A 314 -43.16 -4.62 50.86
CA GLU A 314 -43.56 -3.40 50.12
C GLU A 314 -44.98 -2.97 50.50
N ARG A 315 -45.92 -3.91 50.56
CA ARG A 315 -47.29 -3.64 51.01
C ARG A 315 -47.30 -3.11 52.45
N ASN A 316 -46.60 -3.77 53.36
CA ASN A 316 -46.52 -3.37 54.77
C ASN A 316 -45.89 -1.97 54.94
N LYS A 317 -44.89 -1.62 54.11
CA LYS A 317 -44.31 -0.25 54.08
C LYS A 317 -45.34 0.81 53.71
N HIS A 318 -46.30 0.49 52.83
CA HIS A 318 -47.39 1.43 52.49
C HIS A 318 -48.44 1.57 53.59
N PHE A 319 -48.61 0.57 54.47
CA PHE A 319 -49.56 0.60 55.59
C PHE A 319 -49.01 1.23 56.87
N ILE A 320 -47.70 1.49 56.95
CA ILE A 320 -47.09 2.25 58.04
C ILE A 320 -47.18 3.73 57.65
N PRO A 321 -47.93 4.57 58.40
CA PRO A 321 -47.93 6.00 58.16
C PRO A 321 -46.49 6.52 58.17
N PRO A 322 -46.09 7.33 57.17
CA PRO A 322 -44.79 7.99 57.21
C PRO A 322 -44.66 8.71 58.54
N LYS A 323 -43.59 8.43 59.32
CA LYS A 323 -43.38 9.12 60.58
C LYS A 323 -43.29 10.63 60.31
N GLU A 324 -44.31 11.36 60.74
CA GLU A 324 -44.34 12.81 60.67
C GLU A 324 -43.20 13.38 61.50
N LYS A 325 -42.43 14.31 60.93
CA LYS A 325 -41.47 15.10 61.71
C LYS A 325 -42.29 16.09 62.56
N PRO A 326 -42.04 16.22 63.87
CA PRO A 326 -42.82 17.12 64.72
C PRO A 326 -42.71 18.57 64.23
N LEU A 327 -43.85 19.22 63.97
CA LEU A 327 -43.94 20.63 63.59
C LEU A 327 -44.03 21.51 64.83
N MET A 328 -43.02 22.36 65.02
CA MET A 328 -43.00 23.46 66.01
C MET A 328 -44.13 24.47 65.71
N LYS A 329 -44.92 24.84 66.72
CA LYS A 329 -45.87 25.96 66.66
C LYS A 329 -45.10 27.28 66.59
N LYS A 330 -45.45 28.17 65.65
CA LYS A 330 -44.93 29.55 65.58
C LYS A 330 -46.01 30.54 66.00
N SER A 331 -45.77 31.26 67.08
CA SER A 331 -46.32 32.59 67.35
C SER A 331 -45.31 33.66 66.91
N THR A 332 -45.84 34.79 66.49
CA THR A 332 -45.22 35.92 65.77
C THR A 332 -44.34 36.79 66.67
N GLU A 333 -43.13 37.13 66.20
CA GLU A 333 -42.38 38.38 66.43
C GLU A 333 -41.20 38.40 65.42
N GLY A 334 -41.01 39.49 64.66
CA GLY A 334 -39.97 39.60 63.61
C GLY A 334 -38.67 40.24 64.12
N PRO A 335 -37.76 40.69 63.24
CA PRO A 335 -37.24 40.08 62.00
C PRO A 335 -35.68 40.06 61.99
N THR A 336 -35.02 39.07 61.36
CA THR A 336 -33.68 39.26 60.75
C THR A 336 -33.35 38.14 59.75
N GLU A 337 -33.12 38.56 58.52
CA GLU A 337 -32.22 38.02 57.48
C GLU A 337 -31.99 36.49 57.39
N SER A 338 -32.58 35.87 56.36
CA SER A 338 -31.93 34.72 55.71
C SER A 338 -32.07 34.81 54.20
N LYS A 339 -30.89 34.81 53.58
CA LYS A 339 -30.57 35.07 52.18
C LYS A 339 -31.37 34.17 51.23
N LEU A 340 -31.95 34.77 50.19
CA LEU A 340 -32.51 34.06 49.04
C LEU A 340 -31.36 33.40 48.26
N ASP A 341 -31.36 32.07 48.13
CA ASP A 341 -30.35 31.32 47.37
C ASP A 341 -30.53 31.50 45.85
N ILE A 342 -29.83 32.50 45.31
CA ILE A 342 -29.80 32.85 43.88
C ILE A 342 -29.26 31.69 43.02
N GLU A 343 -28.46 30.78 43.59
CA GLU A 343 -27.86 29.64 42.87
C GLU A 343 -28.85 28.52 42.56
N ALA A 344 -29.75 28.20 43.51
CA ALA A 344 -30.79 27.21 43.30
C ALA A 344 -31.81 27.66 42.25
N ILE A 345 -32.10 28.97 42.22
CA ILE A 345 -32.99 29.59 41.22
C ILE A 345 -32.29 29.63 39.85
N LYS A 346 -30.99 29.97 39.78
CA LYS A 346 -30.19 29.88 38.54
C LYS A 346 -30.11 28.46 37.99
N MET A 347 -29.99 27.43 38.85
CA MET A 347 -29.98 26.03 38.41
C MET A 347 -31.34 25.56 37.88
N LYS A 348 -32.45 26.01 38.46
CA LYS A 348 -33.81 25.75 37.97
C LYS A 348 -34.06 26.43 36.62
N VAL A 349 -33.61 27.68 36.45
CA VAL A 349 -33.71 28.41 35.16
C VAL A 349 -32.80 27.81 34.07
N LYS A 350 -31.59 27.32 34.41
CA LYS A 350 -30.71 26.61 33.48
C LYS A 350 -31.31 25.27 33.01
N ARG A 351 -31.93 24.49 33.92
CA ARG A 351 -32.63 23.25 33.58
C ARG A 351 -33.86 23.49 32.71
N ALA A 352 -34.57 24.60 32.91
CA ALA A 352 -35.69 25.00 32.06
C ALA A 352 -35.24 25.44 30.67
N LYS A 353 -34.12 26.18 30.53
CA LYS A 353 -33.54 26.59 29.24
C LYS A 353 -33.01 25.42 28.39
N THR A 354 -32.62 24.29 29.01
CA THR A 354 -32.17 23.09 28.27
C THR A 354 -33.31 22.23 27.70
N LYS A 355 -34.56 22.43 28.14
CA LYS A 355 -35.72 21.79 27.53
C LYS A 355 -36.31 22.70 26.46
N LYS A 356 -35.67 22.77 25.29
CA LYS A 356 -36.33 23.31 24.09
C LYS A 356 -37.44 22.34 23.66
N LEU A 357 -38.67 22.78 23.86
CA LEU A 357 -39.84 22.32 23.12
C LEU A 357 -39.68 22.73 21.65
N GLY A 358 -39.99 21.80 20.74
CA GLY A 358 -40.30 22.08 19.34
C GLY A 358 -39.12 22.26 18.37
N ALA A 359 -38.67 21.17 17.77
CA ALA A 359 -38.03 21.20 16.45
C ALA A 359 -38.44 19.93 15.67
N LEU A 360 -39.09 20.13 14.53
CA LEU A 360 -39.42 19.08 13.55
C LEU A 360 -38.12 18.43 13.01
N PRO A 361 -38.09 17.12 12.76
CA PRO A 361 -36.88 16.44 12.29
C PRO A 361 -36.62 16.73 10.81
N GLY A 362 -35.73 17.69 10.54
CA GLY A 362 -35.10 17.88 9.24
C GLY A 362 -34.03 16.80 8.97
N GLU A 363 -34.23 16.05 7.89
CA GLU A 363 -33.26 15.26 7.11
C GLU A 363 -32.21 14.45 7.88
N ARG A 364 -32.61 13.24 8.29
CA ARG A 364 -31.72 12.08 8.40
C ARG A 364 -32.39 10.87 7.75
N CYS A 365 -32.57 10.90 6.43
CA CYS A 365 -33.09 9.74 5.69
C CYS A 365 -32.24 9.31 4.47
N SER A 366 -31.35 10.16 3.96
CA SER A 366 -30.55 9.83 2.77
C SER A 366 -29.38 8.85 3.04
N SER A 367 -28.75 8.90 4.22
CA SER A 367 -27.57 8.06 4.50
C SER A 367 -27.90 6.63 4.91
N GLN A 368 -29.05 6.39 5.54
CA GLN A 368 -29.47 5.04 5.94
C GLN A 368 -30.05 4.27 4.75
N GLN A 369 -30.79 4.94 3.86
CA GLN A 369 -31.28 4.35 2.61
C GLN A 369 -30.14 4.01 1.64
N GLN A 370 -29.12 4.88 1.52
CA GLN A 370 -27.93 4.59 0.70
C GLN A 370 -27.08 3.44 1.27
N GLN A 371 -26.96 3.33 2.60
CA GLN A 371 -26.23 2.21 3.23
C GLN A 371 -27.00 0.88 3.13
N GLN A 372 -28.33 0.91 3.21
CA GLN A 372 -29.17 -0.27 3.01
C GLN A 372 -29.17 -0.73 1.55
N GLN A 373 -29.22 0.20 0.58
CA GLN A 373 -29.10 -0.11 -0.85
C GLN A 373 -27.71 -0.68 -1.20
N GLN A 374 -26.63 -0.13 -0.66
CA GLN A 374 -25.27 -0.67 -0.87
C GLN A 374 -25.08 -2.04 -0.22
N GLN A 375 -25.69 -2.29 0.95
CA GLN A 375 -25.67 -3.62 1.58
C GLN A 375 -26.54 -4.64 0.84
N GLN A 376 -27.66 -4.23 0.25
CA GLN A 376 -28.46 -5.08 -0.65
C GLN A 376 -27.70 -5.40 -1.93
N GLU A 377 -27.08 -4.42 -2.60
CA GLU A 377 -26.24 -4.64 -3.78
C GLU A 377 -25.05 -5.58 -3.48
N GLN A 378 -24.41 -5.44 -2.32
CA GLN A 378 -23.31 -6.32 -1.93
C GLN A 378 -23.79 -7.75 -1.63
N LYS A 379 -24.94 -7.91 -0.97
CA LYS A 379 -25.58 -9.23 -0.78
C LYS A 379 -25.99 -9.86 -2.10
N GLU A 380 -26.48 -9.08 -3.07
CA GLU A 380 -26.88 -9.57 -4.38
C GLU A 380 -25.68 -9.97 -5.23
N LYS A 381 -24.59 -9.19 -5.22
CA LYS A 381 -23.31 -9.55 -5.86
C LYS A 381 -22.69 -10.82 -5.24
N GLN A 382 -22.80 -10.99 -3.92
CA GLN A 382 -22.36 -12.23 -3.26
C GLN A 382 -23.25 -13.43 -3.62
N ARG A 383 -24.57 -13.25 -3.73
CA ARG A 383 -25.50 -14.31 -4.17
C ARG A 383 -25.27 -14.71 -5.62
N LEU A 384 -25.06 -13.75 -6.52
CA LEU A 384 -24.73 -13.99 -7.93
C LEU A 384 -23.36 -14.66 -8.09
N SER A 385 -22.36 -14.25 -7.31
CA SER A 385 -21.05 -14.91 -7.28
C SER A 385 -21.15 -16.35 -6.78
N THR A 386 -21.94 -16.60 -5.74
CA THR A 386 -22.16 -17.95 -5.19
C THR A 386 -22.95 -18.84 -6.17
N ALA A 387 -23.96 -18.27 -6.83
CA ALA A 387 -24.72 -18.95 -7.88
C ALA A 387 -23.87 -19.25 -9.12
N CYS A 388 -22.98 -18.34 -9.52
CA CYS A 388 -22.04 -18.56 -10.62
C CYS A 388 -21.02 -19.67 -10.30
N LEU A 389 -20.53 -19.72 -9.05
CA LEU A 389 -19.67 -20.80 -8.55
C LEU A 389 -20.39 -22.15 -8.48
N LEU A 390 -21.68 -22.16 -8.12
CA LEU A 390 -22.51 -23.37 -8.13
C LEU A 390 -22.77 -23.85 -9.56
N LEU A 391 -23.06 -22.94 -10.51
CA LEU A 391 -23.20 -23.27 -11.93
C LEU A 391 -21.88 -23.74 -12.55
N GLN A 392 -20.73 -23.21 -12.13
CA GLN A 392 -19.41 -23.72 -12.54
C GLN A 392 -19.11 -25.10 -11.96
N LYS A 393 -19.55 -25.40 -10.74
CA LYS A 393 -19.47 -26.74 -10.15
C LYS A 393 -20.40 -27.73 -10.84
N GLU A 394 -21.62 -27.32 -11.17
CA GLU A 394 -22.58 -28.18 -11.89
C GLU A 394 -22.15 -28.43 -13.34
N THR A 395 -21.66 -27.42 -14.07
CA THR A 395 -21.11 -27.60 -15.43
C THR A 395 -19.79 -28.39 -15.44
N GLY A 396 -19.01 -28.34 -14.35
CA GLY A 396 -17.87 -29.23 -14.12
C GLY A 396 -18.25 -30.69 -13.85
N MET A 397 -19.48 -30.93 -13.38
CA MET A 397 -20.01 -32.28 -13.07
C MET A 397 -20.73 -32.93 -14.27
N VAL A 398 -20.97 -32.18 -15.36
CA VAL A 398 -21.66 -32.63 -16.59
C VAL A 398 -20.65 -33.01 -17.69
N ARG A 399 -19.51 -33.60 -17.31
CA ARG A 399 -18.65 -34.36 -18.26
C ARG A 399 -18.83 -35.87 -18.17
N GLY A 400 -19.81 -36.34 -17.41
CA GLY A 400 -20.13 -37.77 -17.34
C GLY A 400 -21.52 -38.02 -16.82
N ARG A 401 -22.51 -38.04 -17.73
CA ARG A 401 -23.70 -38.92 -17.72
C ARG A 401 -24.70 -38.48 -18.79
N THR A 402 -24.97 -39.40 -19.71
CA THR A 402 -26.03 -39.34 -20.72
C THR A 402 -27.42 -39.56 -20.08
N LEU A 403 -28.43 -38.94 -20.70
CA LEU A 403 -29.88 -39.28 -20.65
C LEU A 403 -30.81 -38.80 -19.51
N GLU A 404 -30.43 -37.85 -18.65
CA GLU A 404 -31.40 -37.18 -17.72
C GLU A 404 -31.51 -35.64 -17.88
N GLY A 405 -31.03 -35.08 -18.99
CA GLY A 405 -30.93 -33.63 -19.21
C GLY A 405 -32.26 -32.89 -19.48
N SER A 406 -33.32 -33.59 -19.92
CA SER A 406 -34.49 -32.90 -20.52
C SER A 406 -35.49 -32.34 -19.48
N ARG A 407 -35.60 -32.96 -18.30
CA ARG A 407 -36.52 -32.49 -17.23
C ARG A 407 -35.94 -31.35 -16.39
N ARG A 408 -34.62 -31.30 -16.19
CA ARG A 408 -33.94 -30.24 -15.41
C ARG A 408 -33.79 -28.93 -16.20
N MET A 409 -33.64 -28.97 -17.52
CA MET A 409 -33.61 -27.77 -18.38
C MET A 409 -34.94 -26.99 -18.41
N LYS A 410 -36.10 -27.67 -18.28
CA LYS A 410 -37.41 -27.01 -18.15
C LYS A 410 -37.54 -26.20 -16.84
N MET A 411 -37.00 -26.71 -15.73
CA MET A 411 -36.98 -25.97 -14.46
C MET A 411 -36.08 -24.73 -14.52
N ILE A 412 -34.91 -24.84 -15.16
CA ILE A 412 -33.98 -23.71 -15.33
C ILE A 412 -34.58 -22.63 -16.24
N ARG A 413 -35.25 -23.01 -17.34
CA ARG A 413 -36.01 -22.06 -18.20
C ARG A 413 -37.10 -21.32 -17.42
N HIS A 414 -37.83 -22.02 -16.56
CA HIS A 414 -38.90 -21.41 -15.78
C HIS A 414 -38.37 -20.47 -14.68
N PHE A 415 -37.19 -20.76 -14.14
CA PHE A 415 -36.51 -19.94 -13.14
C PHE A 415 -35.89 -18.67 -13.76
N VAL A 416 -35.26 -18.78 -14.93
CA VAL A 416 -34.72 -17.65 -15.70
C VAL A 416 -35.86 -16.74 -16.20
N GLY A 417 -37.00 -17.31 -16.60
CA GLY A 417 -38.21 -16.56 -16.96
C GLY A 417 -38.78 -15.75 -15.81
N LYS A 418 -38.78 -16.29 -14.58
CA LYS A 418 -39.21 -15.57 -13.37
C LYS A 418 -38.27 -14.42 -12.99
N ILE A 419 -36.96 -14.59 -13.19
CA ILE A 419 -35.96 -13.53 -12.94
C ILE A 419 -36.12 -12.39 -13.96
N SER A 420 -36.31 -12.73 -15.24
CA SER A 420 -36.55 -11.73 -16.30
C SER A 420 -37.83 -10.92 -16.06
N ALA A 421 -38.94 -11.56 -15.67
CA ALA A 421 -40.19 -10.89 -15.35
C ALA A 421 -40.12 -9.99 -14.10
N SER A 422 -39.29 -10.36 -13.12
CA SER A 422 -39.06 -9.58 -11.89
C SER A 422 -38.23 -8.32 -12.16
N VAL A 423 -37.28 -8.39 -13.10
CA VAL A 423 -36.48 -7.25 -13.56
C VAL A 423 -37.31 -6.31 -14.43
N PHE A 424 -38.22 -6.85 -15.25
CA PHE A 424 -39.10 -6.05 -16.11
C PHE A 424 -40.18 -5.27 -15.34
N ARG A 425 -40.69 -5.81 -14.22
CA ARG A 425 -41.65 -5.10 -13.34
C ARG A 425 -41.06 -3.91 -12.58
N LEU A 426 -39.72 -3.84 -12.46
CA LEU A 426 -39.04 -2.68 -11.86
C LEU A 426 -38.89 -1.50 -12.84
N PHE A 427 -39.24 -1.69 -14.12
CA PHE A 427 -39.18 -0.69 -15.18
C PHE A 427 -40.57 -0.51 -15.82
N SER A 428 -41.49 0.16 -15.13
CA SER A 428 -42.70 0.73 -15.74
C SER A 428 -42.77 2.24 -15.46
N PRO A 429 -43.04 3.10 -16.46
CA PRO A 429 -42.75 4.52 -16.36
C PRO A 429 -43.92 5.29 -15.74
N ARG A 430 -43.77 5.73 -14.48
CA ARG A 430 -44.38 6.97 -13.98
C ARG A 430 -43.40 7.69 -13.04
N ASN A 431 -43.24 8.98 -13.30
CA ASN A 431 -42.43 10.02 -12.64
C ASN A 431 -40.98 10.25 -13.09
N GLN A 432 -40.72 11.54 -13.28
CA GLN A 432 -39.69 12.20 -14.09
C GLN A 432 -38.36 12.47 -13.34
N SER A 433 -37.25 12.37 -14.09
CA SER A 433 -35.92 13.05 -13.96
C SER A 433 -34.90 12.58 -12.88
N PRO A 434 -33.55 12.83 -13.03
CA PRO A 434 -32.70 13.16 -14.20
C PRO A 434 -31.54 12.11 -14.43
N PRO A 435 -30.59 12.29 -15.39
CA PRO A 435 -29.88 11.17 -16.04
C PRO A 435 -28.56 10.81 -15.35
N CYS A 436 -28.50 9.66 -14.67
CA CYS A 436 -27.23 9.14 -14.12
C CYS A 436 -27.07 7.61 -14.26
N LEU A 437 -28.01 6.91 -14.90
CA LEU A 437 -28.04 5.44 -14.89
C LEU A 437 -27.81 4.78 -16.25
N LEU A 438 -27.29 5.50 -17.25
CA LEU A 438 -26.96 4.89 -18.54
C LEU A 438 -25.52 4.33 -18.65
N HIS A 439 -24.64 4.58 -17.68
CA HIS A 439 -23.21 4.25 -17.81
C HIS A 439 -22.73 2.96 -17.11
N VAL A 440 -23.64 2.23 -16.44
CA VAL A 440 -23.27 1.06 -15.62
C VAL A 440 -23.72 -0.28 -16.23
N PHE A 441 -24.64 -0.29 -17.19
CA PHE A 441 -25.17 -1.52 -17.80
C PHE A 441 -24.49 -1.97 -19.10
N PHE A 442 -23.59 -1.14 -19.65
CA PHE A 442 -22.88 -1.45 -20.90
C PHE A 442 -21.86 -2.61 -20.85
N PRO A 443 -21.27 -3.03 -19.71
CA PRO A 443 -20.27 -4.11 -19.73
C PRO A 443 -20.84 -5.52 -19.45
N LEU A 444 -22.14 -5.68 -19.15
CA LEU A 444 -22.75 -6.98 -18.82
C LEU A 444 -23.56 -7.61 -19.97
N TYR A 445 -23.91 -6.83 -20.99
CA TYR A 445 -24.59 -7.34 -22.19
C TYR A 445 -23.73 -8.33 -23.03
N PRO A 446 -22.41 -8.13 -23.24
CA PRO A 446 -21.64 -9.08 -24.04
C PRO A 446 -21.44 -10.44 -23.34
N MET A 447 -21.40 -10.48 -22.01
CA MET A 447 -21.24 -11.74 -21.24
C MET A 447 -22.51 -12.60 -21.23
N LEU A 448 -23.68 -11.97 -21.24
CA LEU A 448 -24.98 -12.68 -21.37
C LEU A 448 -25.21 -13.16 -22.80
N CYS A 449 -24.82 -12.39 -23.81
CA CYS A 449 -24.90 -12.82 -25.21
C CYS A 449 -23.95 -13.99 -25.54
N SER A 450 -22.75 -14.05 -24.95
CA SER A 450 -21.82 -15.18 -25.18
C SER A 450 -22.33 -16.51 -24.62
N VAL A 451 -23.14 -16.51 -23.55
CA VAL A 451 -23.73 -17.75 -23.00
C VAL A 451 -24.91 -18.23 -23.85
N ILE A 452 -25.62 -17.32 -24.51
CA ILE A 452 -26.75 -17.64 -25.39
C ILE A 452 -26.26 -18.20 -26.74
N TYR A 453 -25.13 -17.70 -27.27
CA TYR A 453 -24.57 -18.14 -28.57
C TYR A 453 -23.91 -19.53 -28.52
N VAL A 454 -23.49 -20.01 -27.35
CA VAL A 454 -22.81 -21.31 -27.20
C VAL A 454 -23.81 -22.47 -27.04
N PHE A 455 -25.09 -22.18 -26.75
CA PHE A 455 -26.12 -23.21 -26.50
C PHE A 455 -27.22 -23.30 -27.58
N PHE A 456 -27.17 -22.49 -28.64
CA PHE A 456 -28.09 -22.56 -29.78
C PHE A 456 -27.34 -22.38 -31.10
N PRO A 457 -26.99 -23.46 -31.82
CA PRO A 457 -26.79 -23.42 -33.26
C PRO A 457 -28.10 -23.84 -33.93
N SER A 458 -28.88 -22.85 -34.36
CA SER A 458 -29.91 -22.84 -35.43
C SER A 458 -30.88 -21.69 -35.16
#